data_AF-A0A517YNH3-F1
#
_entry.id   AF-A0A517YNH3-F1
#
_cell.length_a   1.000
_cell.length_b   1.000
_cell.length_c   1.000
_cell.angle_alpha   90.00
_cell.angle_beta   90.00
_cell.angle_gamma   90.00
#
_symmetry.space_group_name_H-M   'P 1'
#
loop_
_entity.id
_entity.type
_entity.pdbx_description
1 polymer ?
#
loop_
_entity_poly.entity_id
_entity_poly.type
_entity_poly.pdbx_seq_one_letter_code
_entity_poly.pdbx_strand_id
1 'polypeptide(L)'
;MHLLRPAKRNLIATWTALVLLPVCAFAQVPAPPDYGPDNINPATASLSDDSAAPVVEPVIEPVSTFAQPPLANAIPYGYFPSSDVQNAPGMGGYPSDYDRESDPVPSYVYDRNYYDEIGIGARQLPDYAPPGYEARDYQSAPGIPEFSRISPPVVVPQAAREGLVVGGMFPGSFLAPGTDTSFRIRGFVRLQALGDFNPIGSRDSFVPNTIPVPQTTGRNFNMSARMSRIAFESWTPTDFCDWNVHTMIEGDFFNGTDQAAGGGGNPFRLRHAFFDFGFFRFGQQNSVFMNGNAWPSVVDFQGPNGWINQRQPSARITLPVTERTLWAMAIERPFSDITTSGLGTGVQDSPDLTTHWRFEADRGHVQISGLLRSIAYQPTGGGDVERHTAAAISGSTVFHPWALLLGTDPVHEDNPSGLTRSRIILQGTWGPGAARYVQDLVGQGLDAQVDPVTGEFNIVKSTAWNASYEHWYNEHWLSVFTYSVASVENNVGMPGTTYSQGEYMAANLWWIPIPRMSFGIEYLRGQRDNFDGQSAEVNRINGLFQYNF
;
A
#
# COMPACT_ATOMS: atom_id res chain seq x y z
N MET A 1 -14.18 51.88 -0.87
CA MET A 1 -15.26 51.90 0.13
C MET A 1 -16.44 51.15 -0.48
N HIS A 2 -16.80 50.00 0.10
CA HIS A 2 -17.95 49.11 -0.20
C HIS A 2 -18.02 48.52 -1.64
N LEU A 3 -18.07 47.20 -1.90
CA LEU A 3 -18.63 46.06 -1.18
C LEU A 3 -17.85 44.75 -1.43
N LEU A 4 -17.71 43.94 -0.37
CA LEU A 4 -17.23 42.56 -0.35
C LEU A 4 -18.42 41.61 -0.11
N ARG A 5 -18.52 40.55 -0.93
CA ARG A 5 -19.20 39.23 -0.69
C ARG A 5 -20.74 39.22 -0.56
N PRO A 6 -21.45 38.20 -1.12
CA PRO A 6 -21.24 36.77 -0.83
C PRO A 6 -21.28 35.84 -2.05
N ALA A 7 -20.13 35.31 -2.47
CA ALA A 7 -20.04 34.28 -3.51
C ALA A 7 -19.41 32.95 -3.03
N LYS A 8 -19.24 32.77 -1.71
CA LYS A 8 -18.60 31.56 -1.14
C LYS A 8 -19.58 30.49 -0.62
N ARG A 9 -20.88 30.79 -0.49
CA ARG A 9 -21.89 29.81 -0.06
C ARG A 9 -22.52 29.01 -1.22
N ASN A 10 -22.51 29.56 -2.44
CA ASN A 10 -23.13 28.88 -3.58
C ASN A 10 -22.22 27.84 -4.24
N LEU A 11 -20.89 27.96 -4.20
CA LEU A 11 -20.02 26.95 -4.83
C LEU A 11 -20.15 25.56 -4.17
N ILE A 12 -20.29 25.51 -2.84
CA ILE A 12 -20.45 24.24 -2.11
C ILE A 12 -21.83 23.63 -2.41
N ALA A 13 -22.90 24.43 -2.35
CA ALA A 13 -24.25 23.95 -2.66
C ALA A 13 -24.41 23.49 -4.12
N THR A 14 -23.76 24.16 -5.07
CA THR A 14 -23.77 23.78 -6.50
C THR A 14 -22.94 22.52 -6.75
N TRP A 15 -21.81 22.31 -6.05
CA TRP A 15 -21.05 21.06 -6.10
C TRP A 15 -21.81 19.88 -5.47
N THR A 16 -22.49 20.09 -4.34
CA THR A 16 -23.32 19.06 -3.71
C THR A 16 -24.49 18.65 -4.60
N ALA A 17 -25.13 19.61 -5.28
CA ALA A 17 -26.31 19.34 -6.11
C ALA A 17 -26.00 18.74 -7.50
N LEU A 18 -24.92 19.15 -8.16
CA LEU A 18 -24.59 18.70 -9.52
C LEU A 18 -23.77 17.41 -9.59
N VAL A 19 -23.01 17.07 -8.54
CA VAL A 19 -22.07 15.93 -8.59
C VAL A 19 -22.42 14.85 -7.55
N LEU A 20 -22.77 15.21 -6.31
CA LEU A 20 -22.97 14.23 -5.25
C LEU A 20 -24.37 13.58 -5.27
N LEU A 21 -25.44 14.37 -5.46
CA LEU A 21 -26.81 13.84 -5.48
C LEU A 21 -27.11 12.88 -6.65
N PRO A 22 -26.68 13.14 -7.91
CA PRO A 22 -26.91 12.19 -9.01
C PRO A 22 -26.12 10.89 -8.80
N VAL A 23 -24.93 10.96 -8.21
CA VAL A 23 -24.07 9.79 -7.97
C VAL A 23 -24.65 8.89 -6.86
N CYS A 24 -25.22 9.45 -5.78
CA CYS A 24 -25.95 8.61 -4.80
C CYS A 24 -27.18 7.93 -5.42
N ALA A 25 -27.88 8.57 -6.38
CA ALA A 25 -29.03 7.97 -7.05
C ALA A 25 -28.66 6.86 -8.06
N PHE A 26 -27.49 6.95 -8.70
CA PHE A 26 -26.96 5.90 -9.58
C PHE A 26 -26.34 4.70 -8.82
N ALA A 27 -26.05 4.87 -7.52
CA ALA A 27 -25.32 3.91 -6.69
C ALA A 27 -26.19 2.91 -5.91
N GLN A 28 -27.52 2.96 -6.05
CA GLN A 28 -28.38 1.94 -5.48
C GLN A 28 -28.20 0.64 -6.27
N VAL A 29 -27.30 -0.22 -5.78
CA VAL A 29 -27.15 -1.60 -6.24
C VAL A 29 -28.51 -2.31 -6.03
N PRO A 30 -29.06 -3.01 -7.04
CA PRO A 30 -30.28 -3.79 -6.84
C PRO A 30 -30.01 -4.86 -5.76
N ALA A 31 -30.96 -5.05 -4.85
CA ALA A 31 -30.83 -6.05 -3.80
C ALA A 31 -30.51 -7.43 -4.41
N PRO A 32 -29.61 -8.23 -3.79
CA PRO A 32 -29.33 -9.57 -4.27
C PRO A 32 -30.63 -10.41 -4.27
N PRO A 33 -30.80 -11.33 -5.23
CA PRO A 33 -31.97 -12.20 -5.24
C PRO A 33 -32.00 -13.08 -4.00
N ASP A 34 -33.19 -13.16 -3.40
CA ASP A 34 -33.50 -13.92 -2.20
C ASP A 34 -33.34 -15.42 -2.49
N TYR A 35 -32.20 -16.01 -2.10
CA TYR A 35 -32.02 -17.47 -2.12
C TYR A 35 -32.60 -18.04 -0.83
N GLY A 36 -33.90 -18.32 -0.86
CA GLY A 36 -34.56 -19.14 0.15
C GLY A 36 -33.95 -20.55 0.22
N PRO A 37 -33.97 -21.20 1.40
CA PRO A 37 -33.27 -22.46 1.62
C PRO A 37 -34.16 -23.62 1.16
N ASP A 38 -34.15 -23.95 -0.12
CA ASP A 38 -34.78 -25.17 -0.63
C ASP A 38 -33.82 -25.91 -1.57
N ASN A 39 -33.11 -26.90 -1.02
CA ASN A 39 -32.83 -28.22 -1.63
C ASN A 39 -31.72 -28.95 -0.86
N ILE A 40 -32.07 -29.53 0.29
CA ILE A 40 -31.38 -30.72 0.78
C ILE A 40 -32.44 -31.79 1.04
N ASN A 41 -32.39 -32.82 0.20
CA ASN A 41 -33.19 -34.04 0.28
C ASN A 41 -32.57 -34.97 1.35
N PRO A 42 -33.25 -35.31 2.47
CA PRO A 42 -32.81 -36.36 3.36
C PRO A 42 -33.60 -37.65 3.10
N ALA A 43 -32.88 -38.72 2.79
CA ALA A 43 -33.44 -40.05 2.72
C ALA A 43 -33.88 -40.53 4.13
N THR A 44 -35.19 -40.77 4.25
CA THR A 44 -35.87 -41.86 5.00
C THR A 44 -35.43 -42.20 6.42
N ALA A 45 -36.32 -41.95 7.40
CA ALA A 45 -36.85 -43.00 8.31
C ALA A 45 -38.06 -42.49 9.16
N SER A 46 -39.19 -43.18 8.97
CA SER A 46 -40.27 -43.56 9.92
C SER A 46 -41.08 -42.51 10.74
N LEU A 47 -42.31 -42.31 10.27
CA LEU A 47 -43.62 -42.60 10.90
C LEU A 47 -44.04 -42.00 12.27
N SER A 48 -45.20 -41.32 12.19
CA SER A 48 -46.44 -41.44 13.01
C SER A 48 -46.95 -40.17 13.72
N ASP A 49 -48.21 -39.83 13.39
CA ASP A 49 -49.29 -39.25 14.21
C ASP A 49 -49.06 -37.94 15.00
N ASP A 50 -49.99 -36.97 15.13
CA ASP A 50 -51.40 -36.87 14.75
C ASP A 50 -51.88 -35.39 14.88
N SER A 51 -52.88 -35.02 14.08
CA SER A 51 -54.01 -34.10 14.34
C SER A 51 -53.87 -32.60 14.77
N ALA A 52 -54.57 -31.77 13.96
CA ALA A 52 -55.53 -30.69 14.30
C ALA A 52 -55.11 -29.30 14.89
N ALA A 53 -55.35 -28.26 14.08
CA ALA A 53 -55.64 -26.84 14.44
C ALA A 53 -57.19 -26.66 14.71
N PRO A 54 -57.83 -25.48 14.98
CA PRO A 54 -57.38 -24.07 14.74
C PRO A 54 -57.98 -22.88 15.61
N VAL A 55 -57.58 -21.61 15.26
CA VAL A 55 -58.20 -20.22 15.41
C VAL A 55 -58.44 -19.61 16.84
N VAL A 56 -58.17 -18.33 17.23
CA VAL A 56 -58.73 -16.97 16.90
C VAL A 56 -57.95 -15.89 17.72
N GLU A 57 -57.17 -14.96 17.13
CA GLU A 57 -57.35 -13.48 16.89
C GLU A 57 -57.01 -12.45 18.04
N PRO A 58 -56.73 -11.15 17.73
CA PRO A 58 -55.63 -10.34 18.31
C PRO A 58 -56.08 -9.27 19.35
N VAL A 59 -55.11 -8.70 20.11
CA VAL A 59 -55.32 -7.48 20.93
C VAL A 59 -54.10 -6.55 20.86
N ILE A 60 -54.38 -5.26 20.65
CA ILE A 60 -53.47 -4.11 20.57
C ILE A 60 -53.26 -3.48 21.98
N GLU A 61 -52.06 -2.92 22.17
CA GLU A 61 -51.37 -2.28 23.33
C GLU A 61 -52.13 -1.41 24.36
N PRO A 62 -51.46 -1.08 25.49
CA PRO A 62 -50.95 0.30 25.60
C PRO A 62 -49.52 0.48 26.18
N VAL A 63 -48.88 1.54 25.69
CA VAL A 63 -47.63 2.22 26.10
C VAL A 63 -47.51 2.50 27.61
N SER A 64 -46.32 2.30 28.21
CA SER A 64 -45.91 3.04 29.42
C SER A 64 -44.38 3.27 29.57
N THR A 65 -44.03 4.56 29.53
CA THR A 65 -43.07 5.36 30.36
C THR A 65 -41.60 4.96 30.59
N PHE A 66 -40.74 5.93 30.22
CA PHE A 66 -39.34 6.16 30.58
C PHE A 66 -38.97 5.99 32.07
N ALA A 67 -37.78 5.44 32.33
CA ALA A 67 -37.09 5.54 33.62
C ALA A 67 -35.82 6.40 33.49
N GLN A 68 -35.73 7.45 34.31
CA GLN A 68 -34.58 8.33 34.52
C GLN A 68 -33.64 7.74 35.59
N PRO A 69 -32.30 7.93 35.50
CA PRO A 69 -31.39 7.68 36.63
C PRO A 69 -31.40 8.88 37.62
N PRO A 70 -31.23 8.65 38.93
CA PRO A 70 -31.32 9.70 39.93
C PRO A 70 -30.08 10.61 39.98
N LEU A 71 -30.33 11.91 40.18
CA LEU A 71 -29.36 12.98 40.40
C LEU A 71 -29.35 13.45 41.87
N ALA A 72 -28.19 14.00 42.23
CA ALA A 72 -27.91 15.07 43.20
C ALA A 72 -27.65 14.71 44.68
N ASN A 73 -26.50 15.16 45.20
CA ASN A 73 -26.46 16.32 46.11
C ASN A 73 -25.04 16.89 46.26
N ALA A 74 -25.00 18.18 46.60
CA ALA A 74 -23.93 19.13 46.31
C ALA A 74 -23.46 19.90 47.57
N ILE A 75 -22.17 20.31 47.56
CA ILE A 75 -21.46 21.47 48.19
C ILE A 75 -21.34 21.56 49.74
N PRO A 76 -20.33 22.25 50.38
CA PRO A 76 -19.84 23.61 50.06
C PRO A 76 -18.32 23.96 50.20
N TYR A 77 -18.00 25.15 49.67
CA TYR A 77 -16.76 25.96 49.60
C TYR A 77 -16.10 26.39 50.94
N GLY A 78 -14.77 26.64 50.94
CA GLY A 78 -14.13 27.60 51.88
C GLY A 78 -12.59 27.63 52.02
N TYR A 79 -11.95 28.64 51.38
CA TYR A 79 -10.75 29.42 51.76
C TYR A 79 -9.30 28.85 51.81
N PHE A 80 -8.38 29.53 51.09
CA PHE A 80 -6.91 29.33 50.96
C PHE A 80 -6.12 30.04 52.09
N PRO A 81 -4.86 29.63 52.43
CA PRO A 81 -3.68 30.25 51.79
C PRO A 81 -2.39 29.39 51.63
N SER A 82 -1.59 29.84 50.64
CA SER A 82 -0.12 29.81 50.51
C SER A 82 0.63 28.47 50.40
N SER A 83 0.96 28.07 49.16
CA SER A 83 2.32 28.25 48.60
C SER A 83 2.37 27.61 47.21
N ASP A 84 2.53 28.43 46.17
CA ASP A 84 2.82 27.98 44.81
C ASP A 84 4.18 27.28 44.77
N VAL A 85 4.19 25.96 44.55
CA VAL A 85 5.27 25.28 43.82
C VAL A 85 4.61 24.29 42.87
N GLN A 86 4.67 24.64 41.59
CA GLN A 86 4.24 23.83 40.46
C GLN A 86 5.20 22.63 40.32
N ASN A 87 4.84 21.48 40.89
CA ASN A 87 5.59 20.23 40.72
C ASN A 87 5.03 19.41 39.56
N ALA A 88 5.93 18.98 38.69
CA ALA A 88 5.66 18.06 37.58
C ALA A 88 4.94 16.79 38.07
N PRO A 89 3.97 16.24 37.31
CA PRO A 89 3.26 15.04 37.73
C PRO A 89 4.22 13.83 37.69
N GLY A 90 4.62 13.34 38.86
CA GLY A 90 5.50 12.18 38.95
C GLY A 90 6.21 11.90 40.28
N MET A 91 6.06 12.70 41.34
CA MET A 91 6.69 12.42 42.64
C MET A 91 5.81 12.84 43.82
N GLY A 92 5.34 11.84 44.60
CA GLY A 92 4.96 12.01 46.01
C GLY A 92 3.47 11.82 46.34
N GLY A 93 3.10 10.61 46.79
CA GLY A 93 1.83 10.35 47.47
C GLY A 93 1.29 8.93 47.32
N TYR A 94 2.04 7.91 47.75
CA TYR A 94 1.47 6.58 47.96
C TYR A 94 0.48 6.61 49.14
N PRO A 95 -0.75 6.11 49.00
CA PRO A 95 -1.48 5.52 50.12
C PRO A 95 -0.69 4.29 50.59
N SER A 96 -0.32 4.26 51.86
CA SER A 96 0.60 3.30 52.47
C SER A 96 0.02 1.90 52.71
N ASP A 97 -0.81 1.34 51.82
CA ASP A 97 -1.44 0.02 52.02
C ASP A 97 -1.56 -0.83 50.74
N TYR A 98 -0.53 -0.84 49.88
CA TYR A 98 -0.40 -1.86 48.82
C TYR A 98 1.08 -2.22 48.59
N ASP A 99 1.64 -3.02 49.49
CA ASP A 99 2.83 -3.82 49.19
C ASP A 99 2.45 -4.93 48.19
N ARG A 100 2.70 -4.69 46.90
CA ARG A 100 2.83 -5.74 45.87
C ARG A 100 4.17 -5.65 45.15
N GLU A 101 5.21 -5.23 45.86
CA GLU A 101 6.60 -5.27 45.36
C GLU A 101 7.30 -6.62 45.61
N SER A 102 6.60 -7.58 46.22
CA SER A 102 7.18 -8.88 46.59
C SER A 102 6.50 -10.10 45.99
N ASP A 103 5.66 -9.97 44.96
CA ASP A 103 5.19 -11.17 44.26
C ASP A 103 6.41 -11.76 43.52
N PRO A 104 6.88 -12.96 43.92
CA PRO A 104 8.00 -13.60 43.23
C PRO A 104 7.59 -13.79 41.79
N VAL A 105 8.50 -13.46 40.86
CA VAL A 105 8.28 -13.82 39.44
C VAL A 105 7.96 -15.32 39.44
N PRO A 106 6.88 -15.76 38.77
CA PRO A 106 6.55 -17.16 38.70
C PRO A 106 7.81 -17.97 38.35
N SER A 107 8.07 -19.03 39.11
CA SER A 107 9.34 -19.76 39.06
C SER A 107 9.67 -20.29 37.66
N TYR A 108 8.68 -20.47 36.80
CA TYR A 108 8.85 -20.88 35.41
C TYR A 108 9.67 -19.86 34.58
N VAL A 109 9.71 -18.59 34.94
CA VAL A 109 10.55 -17.57 34.27
C VAL A 109 12.04 -17.81 34.50
N TYR A 110 12.39 -18.52 35.58
CA TYR A 110 13.76 -18.94 35.87
C TYR A 110 14.04 -20.38 35.43
N ASP A 111 13.03 -21.10 34.95
CA ASP A 111 13.16 -22.47 34.48
C ASP A 111 13.65 -22.46 33.03
N ARG A 112 14.80 -23.10 32.78
CA ARG A 112 15.36 -23.24 31.44
C ARG A 112 14.41 -24.01 30.52
N ASN A 113 13.67 -24.98 31.07
CA ASN A 113 12.73 -25.82 30.32
C ASN A 113 11.55 -25.02 29.75
N TYR A 114 11.16 -23.92 30.41
CA TYR A 114 10.10 -23.02 29.92
C TYR A 114 10.47 -22.38 28.57
N TYR A 115 11.76 -22.12 28.36
CA TYR A 115 12.29 -21.57 27.10
C TYR A 115 12.66 -22.66 26.08
N ASP A 116 12.70 -23.92 26.51
CA ASP A 116 12.93 -25.08 25.64
C ASP A 116 11.60 -25.62 25.06
N GLU A 117 10.44 -25.06 25.45
CA GLU A 117 9.16 -25.30 24.81
C GLU A 117 9.13 -24.70 23.39
N ILE A 118 8.99 -25.56 22.40
CA ILE A 118 8.83 -25.18 20.98
C ILE A 118 7.55 -24.34 20.84
N GLY A 119 7.68 -23.01 20.79
CA GLY A 119 6.54 -22.11 20.59
C GLY A 119 6.71 -20.68 21.13
N ILE A 120 7.69 -20.41 21.98
CA ILE A 120 7.94 -19.06 22.51
C ILE A 120 9.07 -18.42 21.70
N GLY A 121 8.72 -17.43 20.86
CA GLY A 121 9.59 -16.85 19.84
C GLY A 121 10.87 -16.18 20.36
N ALA A 122 11.75 -15.82 19.41
CA ALA A 122 13.07 -15.25 19.66
C ALA A 122 13.06 -14.05 20.62
N ARG A 123 14.10 -13.95 21.47
CA ARG A 123 14.38 -12.83 22.36
C ARG A 123 14.31 -11.51 21.58
N GLN A 124 13.56 -10.54 22.08
CA GLN A 124 13.50 -9.20 21.49
C GLN A 124 14.58 -8.33 22.15
N LEU A 125 15.57 -7.91 21.35
CA LEU A 125 16.63 -6.92 21.65
C LEU A 125 17.83 -7.41 22.51
N PRO A 126 19.02 -6.79 22.38
CA PRO A 126 20.31 -7.48 22.26
C PRO A 126 20.64 -8.41 23.44
N ASP A 127 21.04 -9.63 23.09
CA ASP A 127 21.03 -10.89 23.84
C ASP A 127 21.87 -10.99 25.15
N TYR A 128 22.11 -9.89 25.88
CA TYR A 128 22.99 -9.89 27.07
C TYR A 128 22.32 -9.52 28.39
N ALA A 129 21.00 -9.34 28.44
CA ALA A 129 20.30 -9.12 29.70
C ALA A 129 20.15 -10.42 30.52
N PRO A 130 20.26 -10.39 31.86
CA PRO A 130 19.88 -11.50 32.71
C PRO A 130 18.41 -11.93 32.49
N PRO A 131 18.06 -13.21 32.68
CA PRO A 131 16.67 -13.68 32.55
C PRO A 131 15.68 -12.83 33.36
N GLY A 132 14.60 -12.39 32.71
CA GLY A 132 13.57 -11.52 33.31
C GLY A 132 13.89 -10.02 33.28
N TYR A 133 14.94 -9.62 32.57
CA TYR A 133 15.32 -8.21 32.39
C TYR A 133 15.52 -7.87 30.91
N GLU A 134 15.27 -6.62 30.55
CA GLU A 134 15.65 -6.03 29.27
C GLU A 134 16.89 -5.15 29.47
N ALA A 135 17.84 -5.21 28.53
CA ALA A 135 19.01 -4.35 28.55
C ALA A 135 18.59 -2.92 28.21
N ARG A 136 19.19 -1.95 28.90
CA ARG A 136 19.01 -0.54 28.60
C ARG A 136 19.43 -0.24 27.15
N ASP A 137 18.62 0.55 26.45
CA ASP A 137 18.93 0.96 25.09
C ASP A 137 20.23 1.78 25.05
N TYR A 138 21.04 1.55 24.01
CA TYR A 138 22.30 2.24 23.78
C TYR A 138 21.97 3.72 23.53
N GLN A 139 22.37 4.60 24.45
CA GLN A 139 22.08 6.06 24.51
C GLN A 139 20.91 6.49 25.43
N SER A 140 20.30 5.56 26.17
CA SER A 140 19.44 5.95 27.29
C SER A 140 20.21 6.78 28.33
N ALA A 141 19.52 7.73 28.96
CA ALA A 141 20.14 8.64 29.93
C ALA A 141 20.89 7.88 31.05
N PRO A 142 21.98 8.44 31.61
CA PRO A 142 22.79 7.76 32.63
C PRO A 142 22.03 7.34 33.90
N GLY A 143 20.89 7.96 34.18
CA GLY A 143 20.01 7.65 35.32
C GLY A 143 19.06 6.48 35.11
N ILE A 144 19.01 5.88 33.91
CA ILE A 144 18.21 4.68 33.64
C ILE A 144 19.07 3.46 34.01
N PRO A 145 18.55 2.51 34.82
CA PRO A 145 19.25 1.28 35.17
C PRO A 145 19.76 0.54 33.93
N GLU A 146 20.91 -0.12 34.04
CA GLU A 146 21.49 -0.93 32.96
C GLU A 146 20.55 -2.07 32.52
N PHE A 147 19.71 -2.54 33.43
CA PHE A 147 18.69 -3.57 33.21
C PHE A 147 17.35 -3.13 33.82
N SER A 148 16.28 -3.21 33.03
CA SER A 148 14.91 -2.99 33.50
C SER A 148 14.21 -4.34 33.65
N ARG A 149 13.48 -4.57 34.75
CA ARG A 149 12.77 -5.84 34.96
C ARG A 149 11.61 -5.94 33.97
N ILE A 150 11.57 -7.02 33.20
CA ILE A 150 10.43 -7.33 32.32
C ILE A 150 9.26 -7.69 33.24
N SER A 151 8.28 -6.79 33.30
CA SER A 151 7.04 -7.07 34.02
C SER A 151 6.17 -7.99 33.15
N PRO A 152 5.65 -9.11 33.69
CA PRO A 152 4.74 -9.94 32.91
C PRO A 152 3.53 -9.10 32.47
N PRO A 153 3.00 -9.32 31.25
CA PRO A 153 1.81 -8.63 30.81
C PRO A 153 0.71 -8.85 31.85
N VAL A 154 0.04 -7.77 32.25
CA VAL A 154 -1.10 -7.86 33.17
C VAL A 154 -2.06 -8.90 32.61
N VAL A 155 -2.37 -9.93 33.40
CA VAL A 155 -3.32 -10.97 33.00
C VAL A 155 -4.70 -10.33 32.94
N VAL A 156 -5.05 -9.83 31.76
CA VAL A 156 -6.40 -9.38 31.45
C VAL A 156 -7.27 -10.65 31.27
N PRO A 157 -8.35 -10.83 32.05
CA PRO A 157 -9.30 -11.93 31.87
C PRO A 157 -9.85 -11.95 30.44
N GLN A 158 -10.16 -13.14 29.89
CA GLN A 158 -10.68 -13.27 28.51
C GLN A 158 -11.92 -12.37 28.25
N ALA A 159 -12.85 -12.32 29.19
CA ALA A 159 -14.03 -11.44 29.12
C ALA A 159 -13.67 -9.94 29.13
N ALA A 160 -12.56 -9.55 29.78
CA ALA A 160 -12.06 -8.18 29.73
C ALA A 160 -11.28 -7.90 28.43
N ARG A 161 -10.61 -8.89 27.83
CA ARG A 161 -9.98 -8.75 26.50
C ARG A 161 -11.02 -8.53 25.40
N GLU A 162 -12.13 -9.27 25.47
CA GLU A 162 -13.30 -9.09 24.58
C GLU A 162 -13.97 -7.71 24.74
N GLY A 163 -13.84 -7.08 25.92
CA GLY A 163 -14.31 -5.71 26.17
C GLY A 163 -13.29 -4.59 25.91
N LEU A 164 -11.99 -4.88 25.81
CA LEU A 164 -10.92 -3.88 25.67
C LEU A 164 -10.48 -3.66 24.22
N VAL A 165 -10.70 -4.63 23.33
CA VAL A 165 -10.45 -4.52 21.89
C VAL A 165 -11.64 -5.10 21.14
N VAL A 166 -12.60 -4.24 20.81
CA VAL A 166 -13.70 -4.61 19.92
C VAL A 166 -13.15 -4.69 18.49
N GLY A 167 -13.39 -5.80 17.79
CA GLY A 167 -13.00 -5.93 16.39
C GLY A 167 -13.62 -4.82 15.55
N GLY A 168 -12.81 -4.15 14.72
CA GLY A 168 -13.31 -3.10 13.83
C GLY A 168 -14.03 -3.68 12.60
N MET A 169 -14.61 -2.80 11.79
CA MET A 169 -15.39 -3.19 10.60
C MET A 169 -14.56 -3.90 9.49
N PHE A 170 -13.23 -3.88 9.56
CA PHE A 170 -12.35 -4.56 8.60
C PHE A 170 -11.44 -5.61 9.27
N PRO A 171 -11.04 -6.68 8.55
CA PRO A 171 -10.10 -7.67 9.08
C PRO A 171 -8.78 -7.05 9.58
N GLY A 172 -8.39 -7.42 10.80
CA GLY A 172 -7.19 -6.90 11.47
C GLY A 172 -7.31 -5.47 12.00
N SER A 173 -8.52 -4.89 12.01
CA SER A 173 -8.80 -3.58 12.61
C SER A 173 -9.41 -3.70 14.01
N PHE A 174 -9.32 -2.64 14.80
CA PHE A 174 -9.96 -2.50 16.11
C PHE A 174 -10.78 -1.21 16.18
N LEU A 175 -11.92 -1.26 16.87
CA LEU A 175 -12.76 -0.10 17.10
C LEU A 175 -12.12 0.80 18.17
N ALA A 176 -12.05 2.11 17.91
CA ALA A 176 -11.61 3.04 18.93
C ALA A 176 -12.67 3.17 20.05
N PRO A 177 -12.28 3.03 21.32
CA PRO A 177 -13.22 3.14 22.43
C PRO A 177 -13.98 4.47 22.42
N GLY A 178 -15.31 4.39 22.46
CA GLY A 178 -16.19 5.56 22.49
C GLY A 178 -16.45 6.24 21.14
N THR A 179 -16.07 5.61 20.02
CA THR A 179 -16.38 6.10 18.67
C THR A 179 -16.81 4.96 17.74
N ASP A 180 -17.36 5.30 16.58
CA ASP A 180 -17.65 4.35 15.50
C ASP A 180 -16.46 4.17 14.53
N THR A 181 -15.29 4.71 14.88
CA THR A 181 -14.11 4.67 14.01
C THR A 181 -13.30 3.40 14.26
N SER A 182 -13.08 2.62 13.21
CA SER A 182 -12.15 1.49 13.22
C SER A 182 -10.76 1.92 12.76
N PHE A 183 -9.72 1.38 13.39
CA PHE A 183 -8.31 1.63 13.06
C PHE A 183 -7.58 0.34 12.71
N ARG A 184 -6.66 0.40 11.74
CA ARG A 184 -5.74 -0.69 11.41
C ARG A 184 -4.32 -0.17 11.32
N ILE A 185 -3.41 -0.88 11.98
CA ILE A 185 -1.97 -0.75 11.75
C ILE A 185 -1.54 -2.00 10.99
N ARG A 186 -0.84 -1.82 9.89
CA ARG A 186 -0.25 -2.93 9.13
C ARG A 186 1.11 -2.56 8.61
N GLY A 187 1.92 -3.55 8.29
CA GLY A 187 3.24 -3.29 7.73
C GLY A 187 4.04 -4.53 7.48
N PHE A 188 5.33 -4.32 7.24
CA PHE A 188 6.28 -5.41 7.23
C PHE A 188 7.67 -4.92 7.60
N VAL A 189 8.42 -5.79 8.28
CA VAL A 189 9.86 -5.66 8.42
C VAL A 189 10.49 -6.52 7.34
N ARG A 190 11.41 -5.93 6.56
CA ARG A 190 12.07 -6.60 5.45
C ARG A 190 13.57 -6.38 5.53
N LEU A 191 14.35 -7.44 5.39
CA LEU A 191 15.80 -7.41 5.14
C LEU A 191 16.05 -7.98 3.75
N GLN A 192 16.83 -7.26 2.95
CA GLN A 192 17.34 -7.73 1.65
C GLN A 192 18.86 -7.90 1.71
N ALA A 193 19.37 -8.88 0.98
CA ALA A 193 20.79 -9.08 0.70
C ALA A 193 20.97 -9.14 -0.82
N LEU A 194 21.82 -8.30 -1.39
CA LEU A 194 21.97 -8.12 -2.83
C LEU A 194 23.44 -8.37 -3.21
N GLY A 195 23.68 -9.28 -4.15
CA GLY A 195 25.00 -9.63 -4.67
C GLY A 195 25.11 -9.32 -6.16
N ASP A 196 25.84 -8.27 -6.50
CA ASP A 196 26.12 -7.84 -7.87
C ASP A 196 27.36 -8.50 -8.44
N PHE A 197 27.25 -9.04 -9.65
CA PHE A 197 28.39 -9.59 -10.39
C PHE A 197 29.10 -8.55 -11.25
N ASN A 198 28.43 -7.45 -11.60
CA ASN A 198 28.97 -6.28 -12.28
C ASN A 198 28.40 -5.00 -11.63
N PRO A 199 29.05 -3.85 -11.77
CA PRO A 199 28.52 -2.60 -11.26
C PRO A 199 27.17 -2.22 -11.89
N ILE A 200 26.28 -1.69 -11.05
CA ILE A 200 24.99 -1.09 -11.40
C ILE A 200 24.79 0.13 -10.51
N GLY A 201 24.14 1.18 -11.02
CA GLY A 201 24.07 2.46 -10.30
C GLY A 201 23.25 2.43 -9.01
N SER A 202 22.24 1.56 -8.90
CA SER A 202 21.46 1.36 -7.66
C SER A 202 21.95 0.15 -6.86
N ARG A 203 22.33 0.35 -5.59
CA ARG A 203 22.78 -0.74 -4.69
C ARG A 203 21.66 -1.44 -3.94
N ASP A 204 20.51 -0.80 -3.83
CA ASP A 204 19.37 -1.26 -3.04
C ASP A 204 18.23 -1.85 -3.91
N SER A 205 18.25 -1.62 -5.23
CA SER A 205 17.22 -2.12 -6.15
C SER A 205 17.81 -2.37 -7.55
N PHE A 206 17.22 -3.26 -8.34
CA PHE A 206 17.75 -3.58 -9.66
C PHE A 206 17.13 -2.68 -10.74
N VAL A 207 17.85 -1.63 -11.12
CA VAL A 207 17.35 -0.59 -12.06
C VAL A 207 18.14 -0.63 -13.37
N PRO A 208 17.61 -1.25 -14.45
CA PRO A 208 18.34 -1.42 -15.70
C PRO A 208 18.80 -0.11 -16.33
N ASN A 209 18.04 0.99 -16.21
CA ASN A 209 18.48 2.29 -16.73
C ASN A 209 19.79 2.79 -16.09
N THR A 210 20.21 2.28 -14.93
CA THR A 210 21.44 2.71 -14.25
C THR A 210 22.67 1.86 -14.59
N ILE A 211 22.53 0.86 -15.47
CA ILE A 211 23.63 0.02 -15.91
C ILE A 211 24.66 0.89 -16.66
N PRO A 212 25.95 0.89 -16.25
CA PRO A 212 26.99 1.60 -16.99
C PRO A 212 27.21 1.00 -18.37
N VAL A 213 27.27 1.86 -19.40
CA VAL A 213 27.60 1.48 -20.78
C VAL A 213 28.82 2.31 -21.23
N PRO A 214 29.98 1.69 -21.57
CA PRO A 214 30.26 0.27 -21.51
C PRO A 214 30.32 -0.25 -20.07
N GLN A 215 30.11 -1.56 -19.92
CA GLN A 215 30.18 -2.20 -18.61
C GLN A 215 31.60 -2.11 -18.02
N THR A 216 31.68 -2.05 -16.70
CA THR A 216 32.94 -2.01 -15.94
C THR A 216 33.11 -3.27 -15.09
N THR A 217 34.33 -3.48 -14.58
CA THR A 217 34.62 -4.60 -13.68
C THR A 217 34.39 -4.21 -12.22
N GLY A 218 33.71 -5.06 -11.47
CA GLY A 218 33.49 -4.86 -10.04
C GLY A 218 32.38 -5.77 -9.52
N ARG A 219 32.40 -6.06 -8.23
CA ARG A 219 31.35 -6.82 -7.54
C ARG A 219 30.93 -6.04 -6.31
N ASN A 220 29.63 -6.01 -6.03
CA ASN A 220 29.11 -5.37 -4.84
C ASN A 220 28.28 -6.36 -4.04
N PHE A 221 28.32 -6.21 -2.72
CA PHE A 221 27.38 -6.87 -1.83
C PHE A 221 26.77 -5.80 -0.94
N ASN A 222 25.45 -5.84 -0.79
CA ASN A 222 24.71 -4.89 0.02
C ASN A 222 23.66 -5.61 0.85
N MET A 223 23.37 -5.08 2.04
CA MET A 223 22.26 -5.53 2.87
C MET A 223 21.49 -4.31 3.36
N SER A 224 20.16 -4.36 3.24
CA SER A 224 19.32 -3.19 3.50
C SER A 224 17.98 -3.58 4.11
N ALA A 225 17.56 -2.82 5.12
CA ALA A 225 16.24 -2.94 5.74
C ALA A 225 15.30 -1.76 5.42
N ARG A 226 15.74 -0.85 4.53
CA ARG A 226 15.08 0.43 4.23
C ARG A 226 13.70 0.29 3.61
N MET A 227 13.42 -0.85 3.01
CA MET A 227 12.14 -1.16 2.37
C MET A 227 11.04 -1.47 3.38
N SER A 228 11.39 -1.67 4.67
CA SER A 228 10.43 -1.88 5.76
C SER A 228 9.38 -0.76 5.79
N ARG A 229 8.14 -1.15 6.09
CA ARG A 229 6.96 -0.32 5.84
C ARG A 229 5.99 -0.36 7.01
N ILE A 230 5.36 0.79 7.25
CA ILE A 230 4.24 0.91 8.16
C ILE A 230 3.11 1.69 7.47
N ALA A 231 1.88 1.26 7.75
CA ALA A 231 0.65 1.91 7.33
C ALA A 231 -0.30 2.03 8.52
N PHE A 232 -0.97 3.17 8.57
CA PHE A 232 -2.08 3.46 9.46
C PHE A 232 -3.31 3.75 8.61
N GLU A 233 -4.40 3.09 8.94
CA GLU A 233 -5.69 3.25 8.26
C GLU A 233 -6.80 3.47 9.28
N SER A 234 -7.83 4.22 8.88
CA SER A 234 -9.05 4.38 9.64
C SER A 234 -10.29 4.29 8.77
N TRP A 235 -11.40 3.85 9.34
CA TRP A 235 -12.72 3.88 8.71
C TRP A 235 -13.75 4.42 9.68
N THR A 236 -14.47 5.47 9.26
CA THR A 236 -15.51 6.10 10.06
C THR A 236 -16.82 6.08 9.27
N PRO A 237 -17.86 5.39 9.75
CA PRO A 237 -19.20 5.49 9.19
C PRO A 237 -19.71 6.92 9.18
N THR A 238 -20.56 7.24 8.22
CA THR A 238 -21.28 8.52 8.18
C THR A 238 -22.73 8.29 7.80
N ASP A 239 -23.62 9.15 8.27
CA ASP A 239 -25.05 9.13 7.91
C ASP A 239 -25.30 9.65 6.48
N PHE A 240 -24.25 10.09 5.77
CA PHE A 240 -24.38 10.64 4.42
C PHE A 240 -24.28 9.54 3.37
N CYS A 241 -25.41 9.21 2.73
CA CYS A 241 -25.53 8.12 1.74
C CYS A 241 -24.99 6.76 2.26
N ASP A 242 -24.98 6.55 3.58
CA ASP A 242 -24.37 5.40 4.27
C ASP A 242 -22.90 5.14 3.88
N TRP A 243 -22.17 6.22 3.52
CA TRP A 243 -20.79 6.12 3.11
C TRP A 243 -19.82 6.14 4.29
N ASN A 244 -18.69 5.47 4.11
CA ASN A 244 -17.58 5.50 5.05
C ASN A 244 -16.52 6.51 4.59
N VAL A 245 -15.92 7.21 5.56
CA VAL A 245 -14.65 7.91 5.36
C VAL A 245 -13.52 6.94 5.67
N HIS A 246 -12.77 6.53 4.65
CA HIS A 246 -11.55 5.74 4.82
C HIS A 246 -10.34 6.66 4.75
N THR A 247 -9.39 6.57 5.69
CA THR A 247 -8.12 7.30 5.61
C THR A 247 -6.95 6.33 5.57
N MET A 248 -5.89 6.68 4.83
CA MET A 248 -4.67 5.88 4.74
C MET A 248 -3.44 6.77 4.75
N ILE A 249 -2.51 6.49 5.67
CA ILE A 249 -1.16 7.03 5.70
C ILE A 249 -0.19 5.86 5.70
N GLU A 250 0.67 5.78 4.69
CA GLU A 250 1.67 4.72 4.57
C GLU A 250 3.03 5.33 4.25
N GLY A 251 4.10 4.78 4.83
CA GLY A 251 5.46 5.17 4.48
C GLY A 251 6.48 4.04 4.62
N ASP A 252 7.63 4.23 3.98
CA ASP A 252 8.81 3.36 4.07
C ASP A 252 10.07 4.18 4.33
N PHE A 253 11.18 3.51 4.62
CA PHE A 253 12.46 4.14 4.90
C PHE A 253 13.38 4.19 3.66
N PHE A 254 12.83 3.92 2.47
CA PHE A 254 13.55 3.85 1.20
C PHE A 254 13.63 5.23 0.54
N ASN A 255 14.45 6.11 1.13
CA ASN A 255 14.53 7.51 0.75
C ASN A 255 15.94 8.10 0.94
N GLY A 256 16.40 8.89 -0.03
CA GLY A 256 17.75 9.45 -0.05
C GLY A 256 18.83 8.45 -0.50
N THR A 257 20.08 8.89 -0.48
CA THR A 257 21.24 8.08 -0.89
C THR A 257 21.37 6.82 -0.05
N ASP A 258 22.07 5.81 -0.58
CA ASP A 258 22.43 4.61 0.16
C ASP A 258 23.09 4.97 1.50
N GLN A 259 22.84 4.16 2.53
CA GLN A 259 23.43 4.36 3.85
C GLN A 259 24.96 4.36 3.75
N ALA A 260 25.58 5.52 3.99
CA ALA A 260 27.02 5.59 4.20
C ALA A 260 27.36 4.97 5.57
N ALA A 261 28.53 4.35 5.70
CA ALA A 261 29.00 3.86 7.00
C ALA A 261 29.03 5.01 8.03
N GLY A 262 28.19 4.91 9.07
CA GLY A 262 28.04 5.95 10.10
C GLY A 262 27.13 7.14 9.74
N GLY A 263 26.52 7.14 8.55
CA GLY A 263 25.60 8.18 8.10
C GLY A 263 24.15 7.84 8.41
N GLY A 264 23.67 8.27 9.58
CA GLY A 264 22.25 8.19 9.92
C GLY A 264 21.39 8.93 8.89
N GLY A 265 20.55 8.20 8.18
CA GLY A 265 19.56 8.77 7.30
C GLY A 265 18.85 7.70 6.49
N ASN A 266 18.00 6.92 7.13
CA ASN A 266 16.88 6.30 6.42
C ASN A 266 15.66 7.18 6.64
N PRO A 267 15.57 8.38 6.04
CA PRO A 267 14.44 9.27 6.28
C PRO A 267 13.15 8.57 5.89
N PHE A 268 12.14 8.71 6.73
CA PHE A 268 10.82 8.20 6.42
C PHE A 268 10.26 8.94 5.19
N ARG A 269 9.75 8.19 4.22
CA ARG A 269 9.14 8.71 2.99
C ARG A 269 7.67 8.35 2.94
N LEU A 270 6.85 9.37 2.67
CA LEU A 270 5.43 9.23 2.43
C LEU A 270 5.19 8.45 1.14
N ARG A 271 4.46 7.33 1.26
CA ARG A 271 4.03 6.51 0.13
C ARG A 271 2.60 6.84 -0.27
N HIS A 272 1.68 6.72 0.67
CA HIS A 272 0.26 7.00 0.49
C HIS A 272 -0.22 7.95 1.58
N ALA A 273 -1.07 8.90 1.20
CA ALA A 273 -1.72 9.86 2.10
C ALA A 273 -2.99 10.33 1.43
N PHE A 274 -4.10 9.64 1.66
CA PHE A 274 -5.37 9.97 1.05
C PHE A 274 -6.52 9.65 2.00
N PHE A 275 -7.70 10.16 1.67
CA PHE A 275 -8.96 9.65 2.18
C PHE A 275 -9.93 9.33 1.04
N ASP A 276 -10.79 8.35 1.28
CA ASP A 276 -11.94 8.05 0.45
C ASP A 276 -13.21 8.58 1.11
N PHE A 277 -14.15 8.99 0.28
CA PHE A 277 -15.51 9.31 0.69
C PHE A 277 -16.47 8.88 -0.42
N GLY A 278 -17.20 7.79 -0.18
CA GLY A 278 -17.99 7.12 -1.23
C GLY A 278 -17.11 6.71 -2.41
N PHE A 279 -17.43 7.21 -3.60
CA PHE A 279 -16.71 6.91 -4.84
C PHE A 279 -15.47 7.76 -5.08
N PHE A 280 -15.20 8.75 -4.22
CA PHE A 280 -14.13 9.71 -4.41
C PHE A 280 -12.92 9.37 -3.56
N ARG A 281 -11.72 9.62 -4.10
CA ARG A 281 -10.43 9.56 -3.39
C ARG A 281 -9.67 10.86 -3.59
N PHE A 282 -9.15 11.43 -2.51
CA PHE A 282 -8.36 12.66 -2.53
C PHE A 282 -7.04 12.47 -1.79
N GLY A 283 -5.92 12.78 -2.44
CA GLY A 283 -4.60 12.75 -1.83
C GLY A 283 -3.56 12.02 -2.68
N GLN A 284 -2.45 11.62 -2.06
CA GLN A 284 -1.37 10.90 -2.74
C GLN A 284 -1.63 9.40 -2.79
N GLN A 285 -1.74 8.85 -4.00
CA GLN A 285 -1.93 7.43 -4.26
C GLN A 285 -1.31 7.01 -5.60
N ASN A 286 -1.28 5.70 -5.86
CA ASN A 286 -1.04 5.16 -7.21
C ASN A 286 -1.97 5.81 -8.25
N SER A 287 -1.42 6.10 -9.43
CA SER A 287 -2.14 6.68 -10.55
C SER A 287 -3.29 5.78 -11.02
N VAL A 288 -4.36 6.38 -11.55
CA VAL A 288 -5.46 5.64 -12.22
C VAL A 288 -4.97 4.98 -13.51
N PHE A 289 -3.89 5.46 -14.12
CA PHE A 289 -3.29 4.82 -15.29
C PHE A 289 -2.70 3.43 -14.96
N MET A 290 -2.35 3.20 -13.69
CA MET A 290 -1.79 1.94 -13.21
C MET A 290 -2.84 0.86 -12.94
N ASN A 291 -2.40 -0.40 -13.04
CA ASN A 291 -3.07 -1.54 -12.39
C ASN A 291 -2.22 -2.04 -11.22
N GLY A 292 -2.54 -1.65 -9.99
CA GLY A 292 -1.78 -2.07 -8.81
C GLY A 292 -1.86 -3.57 -8.49
N ASN A 293 -2.89 -4.26 -8.99
CA ASN A 293 -3.15 -5.67 -8.67
C ASN A 293 -2.38 -6.63 -9.58
N ALA A 294 -1.68 -6.10 -10.58
CA ALA A 294 -0.94 -6.89 -11.55
C ALA A 294 0.59 -6.90 -11.25
N TRP A 295 1.01 -6.63 -10.01
CA TRP A 295 2.42 -6.73 -9.63
C TRP A 295 2.84 -8.20 -9.42
N PRO A 296 3.93 -8.68 -10.05
CA PRO A 296 4.45 -10.02 -9.81
C PRO A 296 5.19 -10.13 -8.48
N SER A 297 5.19 -11.31 -7.89
CA SER A 297 5.84 -11.61 -6.60
C SER A 297 7.36 -11.78 -6.78
N VAL A 298 8.02 -10.71 -7.19
CA VAL A 298 9.48 -10.60 -7.30
C VAL A 298 10.12 -10.19 -5.97
N VAL A 299 11.34 -10.66 -5.74
CA VAL A 299 12.11 -10.36 -4.51
C VAL A 299 12.69 -8.95 -4.58
N ASP A 300 13.18 -8.57 -5.75
CA ASP A 300 13.68 -7.25 -6.05
C ASP A 300 12.67 -6.16 -5.74
N PHE A 301 13.16 -5.05 -5.19
CA PHE A 301 12.29 -3.94 -4.79
C PHE A 301 11.86 -3.06 -5.95
N GLN A 302 12.66 -2.94 -7.02
CA GLN A 302 12.29 -2.17 -8.21
C GLN A 302 11.16 -2.87 -8.95
N GLY A 303 11.30 -4.19 -9.14
CA GLY A 303 10.42 -4.99 -9.95
C GLY A 303 10.58 -4.74 -11.46
N PRO A 304 9.59 -5.15 -12.27
CA PRO A 304 9.70 -5.14 -13.73
C PRO A 304 9.86 -3.72 -14.27
N ASN A 305 10.87 -3.51 -15.11
CA ASN A 305 11.29 -2.19 -15.55
C ASN A 305 10.28 -1.51 -16.50
N GLY A 306 9.51 -2.30 -17.26
CA GLY A 306 8.42 -1.85 -18.12
C GLY A 306 7.06 -1.74 -17.43
N TRP A 307 6.99 -1.86 -16.10
CA TRP A 307 5.73 -1.70 -15.36
C TRP A 307 5.32 -0.22 -15.24
N ILE A 308 4.04 0.08 -15.30
CA ILE A 308 3.52 1.40 -14.93
C ILE A 308 3.52 1.51 -13.42
N ASN A 309 4.38 2.37 -12.87
CA ASN A 309 4.45 2.63 -11.45
C ASN A 309 4.66 4.11 -11.15
N GLN A 310 3.57 4.81 -10.85
CA GLN A 310 3.60 6.20 -10.46
C GLN A 310 2.64 6.49 -9.31
N ARG A 311 3.19 7.06 -8.24
CA ARG A 311 2.41 7.58 -7.11
C ARG A 311 2.45 9.08 -7.12
N GLN A 312 1.29 9.70 -6.95
CA GLN A 312 1.19 11.15 -6.95
C GLN A 312 -0.10 11.65 -6.30
N PRO A 313 -0.13 12.92 -5.87
CA PRO A 313 -1.36 13.60 -5.52
C PRO A 313 -2.35 13.55 -6.69
N SER A 314 -3.59 13.18 -6.39
CA SER A 314 -4.68 13.14 -7.36
C SER A 314 -6.04 13.32 -6.66
N ALA A 315 -7.04 13.66 -7.48
CA ALA A 315 -8.45 13.51 -7.14
C ALA A 315 -9.06 12.52 -8.13
N ARG A 316 -9.61 11.43 -7.60
CA ARG A 316 -10.09 10.27 -8.35
C ARG A 316 -11.55 10.02 -8.05
N ILE A 317 -12.30 9.57 -9.04
CA ILE A 317 -13.60 8.91 -8.89
C ILE A 317 -13.50 7.46 -9.37
N THR A 318 -14.22 6.54 -8.74
CA THR A 318 -14.36 5.15 -9.20
C THR A 318 -15.80 4.71 -9.06
N LEU A 319 -16.42 4.37 -10.18
CA LEU A 319 -17.83 4.01 -10.27
C LEU A 319 -17.96 2.54 -10.65
N PRO A 320 -18.77 1.75 -9.92
CA PRO A 320 -19.24 0.47 -10.42
C PRO A 320 -20.25 0.72 -11.55
N VAL A 321 -19.89 0.33 -12.76
CA VAL A 321 -20.79 0.43 -13.94
C VAL A 321 -21.71 -0.79 -13.99
N THR A 322 -21.18 -1.95 -13.59
CA THR A 322 -21.92 -3.18 -13.32
C THR A 322 -21.30 -3.84 -12.09
N GLU A 323 -21.84 -4.99 -11.65
CA GLU A 323 -21.25 -5.79 -10.57
C GLU A 323 -19.81 -6.25 -10.87
N ARG A 324 -19.43 -6.35 -12.15
CA ARG A 324 -18.12 -6.85 -12.60
C ARG A 324 -17.28 -5.80 -13.34
N THR A 325 -17.83 -4.61 -13.61
CA THR A 325 -17.15 -3.58 -14.40
C THR A 325 -17.00 -2.30 -13.60
N LEU A 326 -15.77 -1.84 -13.46
CA LEU A 326 -15.41 -0.59 -12.81
C LEU A 326 -14.92 0.40 -13.87
N TRP A 327 -15.33 1.66 -13.73
CA TRP A 327 -14.74 2.78 -14.44
C TRP A 327 -14.12 3.75 -13.42
N ALA A 328 -12.91 4.22 -13.70
CA ALA A 328 -12.27 5.23 -12.88
C ALA A 328 -11.71 6.36 -13.75
N MET A 329 -11.64 7.55 -13.16
CA MET A 329 -11.00 8.72 -13.73
C MET A 329 -10.30 9.51 -12.62
N ALA A 330 -9.16 10.13 -12.95
CA ALA A 330 -8.49 11.05 -12.05
C ALA A 330 -7.89 12.25 -12.77
N ILE A 331 -7.87 13.38 -12.06
CA ILE A 331 -6.95 14.48 -12.31
C ILE A 331 -5.74 14.28 -11.41
N GLU A 332 -4.55 14.28 -12.00
CA GLU A 332 -3.31 13.96 -11.30
C GLU A 332 -2.33 15.13 -11.35
N ARG A 333 -1.40 15.14 -10.38
CA ARG A 333 -0.43 16.23 -10.22
C ARG A 333 0.29 16.55 -11.55
N PRO A 334 0.34 17.83 -11.94
CA PRO A 334 1.17 18.27 -13.07
C PRO A 334 2.65 17.97 -12.82
N PHE A 335 3.27 17.17 -13.70
CA PHE A 335 4.73 17.04 -13.78
C PHE A 335 5.14 16.48 -15.16
N SER A 336 6.25 16.97 -15.70
CA SER A 336 6.85 16.44 -16.93
C SER A 336 8.35 16.32 -16.74
N ASP A 337 8.89 15.21 -17.21
CA ASP A 337 10.32 14.87 -17.12
C ASP A 337 10.96 15.06 -18.50
N ILE A 338 11.62 16.21 -18.72
CA ILE A 338 12.04 16.69 -20.04
C ILE A 338 13.57 16.88 -20.08
N THR A 339 14.20 16.41 -21.15
CA THR A 339 15.60 16.77 -21.46
C THR A 339 15.63 18.08 -22.25
N THR A 340 16.07 19.17 -21.62
CA THR A 340 16.04 20.51 -22.24
C THR A 340 17.32 20.91 -22.99
N SER A 341 18.38 20.12 -22.89
CA SER A 341 19.70 20.43 -23.48
C SER A 341 20.27 21.80 -23.08
N GLY A 342 19.82 22.37 -21.95
CA GLY A 342 20.21 23.71 -21.49
C GLY A 342 19.55 24.86 -22.24
N LEU A 343 18.61 24.58 -23.16
CA LEU A 343 17.98 25.58 -24.02
C LEU A 343 16.70 26.17 -23.43
N GLY A 344 16.30 25.76 -22.23
CA GLY A 344 15.08 26.22 -21.56
C GLY A 344 14.71 25.38 -20.35
N THR A 345 13.47 25.53 -19.90
CA THR A 345 12.93 24.84 -18.72
C THR A 345 11.58 24.20 -19.02
N GLY A 346 11.34 23.00 -18.50
CA GLY A 346 10.00 22.42 -18.48
C GLY A 346 9.05 23.28 -17.63
N VAL A 347 7.86 23.54 -18.15
CA VAL A 347 6.79 24.25 -17.44
C VAL A 347 5.57 23.36 -17.45
N GLN A 348 4.90 23.23 -16.30
CA GLN A 348 3.69 22.44 -16.22
C GLN A 348 2.61 23.16 -15.43
N ASP A 349 1.55 23.56 -16.15
CA ASP A 349 0.43 24.36 -15.62
C ASP A 349 -0.92 23.63 -15.69
N SER A 350 -0.99 22.47 -16.34
CA SER A 350 -2.20 21.65 -16.43
C SER A 350 -2.03 20.28 -15.78
N PRO A 351 -3.05 19.76 -15.06
CA PRO A 351 -3.02 18.41 -14.51
C PRO A 351 -3.01 17.35 -15.61
N ASP A 352 -2.54 16.16 -15.27
CA ASP A 352 -2.70 14.99 -16.13
C ASP A 352 -4.11 14.41 -15.94
N LEU A 353 -4.72 13.93 -17.03
CA LEU A 353 -5.98 13.20 -17.00
C LEU A 353 -5.70 11.72 -17.22
N THR A 354 -6.22 10.89 -16.33
CA THR A 354 -6.10 9.43 -16.44
C THR A 354 -7.46 8.78 -16.26
N THR A 355 -7.67 7.64 -16.93
CA THR A 355 -8.88 6.84 -16.80
C THR A 355 -8.58 5.37 -16.97
N HIS A 356 -9.42 4.49 -16.42
CA HIS A 356 -9.42 3.09 -16.79
C HIS A 356 -10.81 2.47 -16.78
N TRP A 357 -10.96 1.42 -17.58
CA TRP A 357 -12.03 0.45 -17.51
C TRP A 357 -11.45 -0.88 -17.03
N ARG A 358 -12.09 -1.50 -16.05
CA ARG A 358 -11.66 -2.76 -15.47
C ARG A 358 -12.83 -3.73 -15.40
N PHE A 359 -12.60 -4.94 -15.90
CA PHE A 359 -13.51 -6.07 -15.78
C PHE A 359 -12.92 -7.10 -14.81
N GLU A 360 -13.67 -7.38 -13.75
CA GLU A 360 -13.37 -8.38 -12.72
C GLU A 360 -14.13 -9.67 -13.02
N ALA A 361 -13.42 -10.78 -13.02
CA ALA A 361 -13.98 -12.12 -13.11
C ALA A 361 -13.46 -12.97 -11.95
N ASP A 362 -14.12 -14.09 -11.72
CA ASP A 362 -13.82 -14.97 -10.59
C ASP A 362 -12.37 -15.51 -10.62
N ARG A 363 -11.79 -15.61 -11.83
CA ARG A 363 -10.44 -16.18 -12.07
C ARG A 363 -9.42 -15.15 -12.57
N GLY A 364 -9.70 -13.86 -12.42
CA GLY A 364 -8.80 -12.82 -12.89
C GLY A 364 -9.49 -11.53 -13.32
N HIS A 365 -8.72 -10.62 -13.90
CA HIS A 365 -9.22 -9.32 -14.35
C HIS A 365 -8.50 -8.83 -15.60
N VAL A 366 -9.17 -7.95 -16.33
CA VAL A 366 -8.60 -7.18 -17.44
C VAL A 366 -8.82 -5.70 -17.17
N GLN A 367 -7.80 -4.87 -17.40
CA GLN A 367 -7.89 -3.43 -17.29
C GLN A 367 -7.29 -2.75 -18.51
N ILE A 368 -8.00 -1.77 -19.06
CA ILE A 368 -7.51 -0.86 -20.11
C ILE A 368 -7.50 0.54 -19.52
N SER A 369 -6.34 1.19 -19.54
CA SER A 369 -6.12 2.53 -19.01
C SER A 369 -5.75 3.51 -20.13
N GLY A 370 -6.17 4.77 -19.99
CA GLY A 370 -5.78 5.88 -20.85
C GLY A 370 -5.13 7.01 -20.04
N LEU A 371 -4.19 7.69 -20.67
CA LEU A 371 -3.52 8.89 -20.20
C LEU A 371 -3.68 9.98 -21.26
N LEU A 372 -4.05 11.19 -20.83
CA LEU A 372 -4.03 12.40 -21.63
C LEU A 372 -3.36 13.51 -20.82
N ARG A 373 -2.39 14.19 -21.43
CA ARG A 373 -1.64 15.24 -20.78
C ARG A 373 -1.15 16.30 -21.74
N SER A 374 -0.86 17.45 -21.18
CA SER A 374 -0.11 18.49 -21.86
C SER A 374 1.33 18.49 -21.36
N ILE A 375 2.30 18.64 -22.25
CA ILE A 375 3.72 18.76 -21.90
C ILE A 375 4.18 20.10 -22.46
N ALA A 376 4.73 20.96 -21.62
CA ALA A 376 5.10 22.32 -22.00
C ALA A 376 6.56 22.66 -21.67
N TYR A 377 7.11 23.55 -22.49
CA TYR A 377 8.51 23.95 -22.49
C TYR A 377 8.62 25.46 -22.71
N GLN A 378 9.43 26.12 -21.89
CA GLN A 378 9.76 27.54 -22.02
C GLN A 378 11.21 27.68 -22.51
N PRO A 379 11.42 28.15 -23.76
CA PRO A 379 12.75 28.44 -24.28
C PRO A 379 13.48 29.54 -23.50
N THR A 380 14.80 29.43 -23.40
CA THR A 380 15.70 30.48 -22.91
C THR A 380 15.74 31.64 -23.89
N GLY A 381 15.77 32.88 -23.38
CA GLY A 381 15.86 34.09 -24.21
C GLY A 381 14.54 34.82 -24.45
N GLY A 382 13.42 34.28 -23.94
CA GLY A 382 12.09 34.86 -24.11
C GLY A 382 11.42 34.37 -25.40
N GLY A 383 10.15 33.98 -25.29
CA GLY A 383 9.35 33.35 -26.33
C GLY A 383 8.10 32.74 -25.70
N ASP A 384 7.11 32.39 -26.51
CA ASP A 384 5.90 31.75 -25.99
C ASP A 384 6.19 30.34 -25.46
N VAL A 385 5.42 29.90 -24.46
CA VAL A 385 5.48 28.52 -23.96
C VAL A 385 5.01 27.58 -25.07
N GLU A 386 5.90 26.70 -25.52
CA GLU A 386 5.55 25.65 -26.47
C GLU A 386 4.86 24.50 -25.74
N ARG A 387 3.80 23.94 -26.34
CA ARG A 387 2.95 22.96 -25.69
C ARG A 387 2.52 21.88 -26.67
N HIS A 388 2.76 20.63 -26.29
CA HIS A 388 2.31 19.45 -27.02
C HIS A 388 1.29 18.66 -26.21
N THR A 389 0.36 18.01 -26.90
CA THR A 389 -0.59 17.07 -26.30
C THR A 389 -0.03 15.66 -26.46
N ALA A 390 0.07 14.92 -25.36
CA ALA A 390 0.50 13.55 -25.34
C ALA A 390 -0.63 12.65 -24.82
N ALA A 391 -0.79 11.49 -25.46
CA ALA A 391 -1.79 10.50 -25.10
C ALA A 391 -1.17 9.10 -25.14
N ALA A 392 -1.48 8.29 -24.14
CA ALA A 392 -0.97 6.92 -24.05
C ALA A 392 -2.04 5.96 -23.56
N ILE A 393 -1.86 4.68 -23.90
CA ILE A 393 -2.75 3.59 -23.51
C ILE A 393 -1.95 2.51 -22.80
N SER A 394 -2.59 1.83 -21.86
CA SER A 394 -2.07 0.62 -21.24
C SER A 394 -3.13 -0.45 -21.12
N GLY A 395 -2.75 -1.69 -21.37
CA GLY A 395 -3.57 -2.88 -21.11
C GLY A 395 -2.87 -3.77 -20.10
N SER A 396 -3.62 -4.33 -19.17
CA SER A 396 -3.10 -5.32 -18.23
C SER A 396 -4.11 -6.41 -17.91
N THR A 397 -3.62 -7.60 -17.62
CA THR A 397 -4.45 -8.73 -17.20
C THR A 397 -3.73 -9.57 -16.16
N VAL A 398 -4.50 -10.12 -15.23
CA VAL A 398 -4.08 -11.20 -14.34
C VAL A 398 -5.12 -12.30 -14.47
N PHE A 399 -4.70 -13.53 -14.69
CA PHE A 399 -5.63 -14.65 -14.72
C PHE A 399 -4.98 -15.95 -14.25
N HIS A 400 -5.81 -16.86 -13.75
CA HIS A 400 -5.40 -18.17 -13.26
C HIS A 400 -5.59 -19.23 -14.36
N PRO A 401 -4.57 -19.52 -15.20
CA PRO A 401 -4.73 -20.36 -16.40
C PRO A 401 -5.20 -21.79 -16.06
N TRP A 402 -4.66 -22.38 -15.00
CA TRP A 402 -5.02 -23.73 -14.60
C TRP A 402 -6.41 -23.79 -13.97
N ALA A 403 -6.80 -22.76 -13.22
CA ALA A 403 -8.17 -22.67 -12.71
C ALA A 403 -9.19 -22.53 -13.84
N LEU A 404 -8.87 -21.73 -14.87
CA LEU A 404 -9.69 -21.63 -16.08
C LEU A 404 -9.84 -22.97 -16.78
N LEU A 405 -8.73 -23.70 -16.95
CA LEU A 405 -8.72 -25.01 -17.61
C LEU A 405 -9.48 -26.07 -16.80
N LEU A 406 -9.36 -26.06 -15.47
CA LEU A 406 -9.95 -27.07 -14.58
C LEU A 406 -11.37 -26.72 -14.12
N GLY A 407 -11.84 -25.50 -14.40
CA GLY A 407 -13.16 -25.06 -13.95
C GLY A 407 -13.24 -24.76 -12.45
N THR A 408 -12.11 -24.48 -11.79
CA THR A 408 -12.02 -24.20 -10.35
C THR A 408 -11.96 -22.70 -10.05
N ASP A 409 -12.15 -22.30 -8.79
CA ASP A 409 -12.06 -20.91 -8.36
C ASP A 409 -11.11 -20.78 -7.17
N PRO A 410 -9.80 -20.53 -7.43
CA PRO A 410 -8.80 -20.51 -6.39
C PRO A 410 -8.91 -19.29 -5.46
N VAL A 411 -9.77 -18.32 -5.77
CA VAL A 411 -9.97 -17.14 -4.93
C VAL A 411 -10.99 -17.43 -3.83
N HIS A 412 -12.01 -18.22 -4.15
CA HIS A 412 -13.13 -18.52 -3.23
C HIS A 412 -13.10 -19.93 -2.66
N GLU A 413 -12.20 -20.79 -3.13
CA GLU A 413 -11.96 -22.11 -2.54
C GLU A 413 -11.27 -21.99 -1.17
N ASP A 414 -11.71 -22.80 -0.20
CA ASP A 414 -11.10 -22.84 1.14
C ASP A 414 -9.65 -23.34 1.11
N ASN A 415 -9.36 -24.32 0.25
CA ASN A 415 -8.02 -24.89 0.10
C ASN A 415 -7.67 -25.16 -1.37
N PRO A 416 -7.37 -24.10 -2.14
CA PRO A 416 -7.06 -24.25 -3.54
C PRO A 416 -5.70 -24.90 -3.72
N SER A 417 -5.59 -25.80 -4.71
CA SER A 417 -4.31 -26.42 -5.05
C SER A 417 -3.25 -25.38 -5.45
N GLY A 418 -1.96 -25.68 -5.27
CA GLY A 418 -0.90 -24.81 -5.77
C GLY A 418 -1.06 -24.52 -7.28
N LEU A 419 -1.36 -25.54 -8.07
CA LEU A 419 -1.52 -25.37 -9.51
C LEU A 419 -2.63 -24.36 -9.86
N THR A 420 -3.80 -24.45 -9.22
CA THR A 420 -4.93 -23.54 -9.49
C THR A 420 -4.66 -22.11 -8.98
N ARG A 421 -3.87 -21.93 -7.93
CA ARG A 421 -3.39 -20.61 -7.46
C ARG A 421 -2.43 -19.92 -8.44
N SER A 422 -1.77 -20.68 -9.30
CA SER A 422 -0.79 -20.13 -10.26
C SER A 422 -1.47 -19.16 -11.23
N ARG A 423 -0.76 -18.09 -11.59
CA ARG A 423 -1.32 -16.98 -12.39
C ARG A 423 -0.36 -16.46 -13.44
N ILE A 424 -0.93 -15.98 -14.54
CA ILE A 424 -0.23 -15.21 -15.58
C ILE A 424 -0.57 -13.75 -15.36
N ILE A 425 0.44 -12.90 -15.47
CA ILE A 425 0.34 -11.46 -15.30
C ILE A 425 0.98 -10.80 -16.52
N LEU A 426 0.23 -9.96 -17.23
CA LEU A 426 0.70 -9.25 -18.40
C LEU A 426 0.36 -7.77 -18.29
N GLN A 427 1.25 -6.91 -18.77
CA GLN A 427 0.96 -5.50 -19.01
C GLN A 427 1.73 -5.01 -20.24
N GLY A 428 1.09 -4.15 -21.03
CA GLY A 428 1.69 -3.45 -22.14
C GLY A 428 1.23 -2.00 -22.18
N THR A 429 2.14 -1.09 -22.47
CA THR A 429 1.94 0.36 -22.43
C THR A 429 2.59 0.97 -23.66
N TRP A 430 1.88 1.89 -24.31
CA TRP A 430 2.32 2.50 -25.54
C TRP A 430 1.78 3.92 -25.67
N GLY A 431 2.66 4.84 -26.07
CA GLY A 431 2.27 6.18 -26.48
C GLY A 431 3.33 7.25 -26.18
N PRO A 432 3.20 8.43 -26.81
CA PRO A 432 4.00 9.61 -26.49
C PRO A 432 3.77 10.08 -25.06
N GLY A 433 4.84 10.60 -24.44
CA GLY A 433 4.80 11.27 -23.14
C GLY A 433 4.40 10.38 -21.97
N ALA A 434 4.50 9.06 -22.08
CA ALA A 434 4.16 8.12 -20.99
C ALA A 434 5.37 7.74 -20.11
N ALA A 435 6.59 8.19 -20.46
CA ALA A 435 7.83 7.75 -19.85
C ALA A 435 7.84 7.93 -18.33
N ARG A 436 7.43 9.07 -17.79
CA ARG A 436 7.39 9.28 -16.33
C ARG A 436 6.42 8.38 -15.55
N TYR A 437 5.56 7.62 -16.24
CA TYR A 437 4.71 6.60 -15.62
C TYR A 437 5.32 5.20 -15.66
N VAL A 438 6.32 4.96 -16.50
CA VAL A 438 7.01 3.68 -16.64
C VAL A 438 8.19 3.63 -15.66
N GLN A 439 8.27 2.54 -14.90
CA GLN A 439 9.18 2.34 -13.78
C GLN A 439 10.65 2.66 -14.09
N ASP A 440 11.16 2.26 -15.25
CA ASP A 440 12.56 2.45 -15.64
C ASP A 440 12.81 3.72 -16.46
N LEU A 441 11.77 4.47 -16.82
CA LEU A 441 11.92 5.69 -17.63
C LEU A 441 11.75 6.96 -16.79
N VAL A 442 11.27 6.85 -15.55
CA VAL A 442 11.09 7.97 -14.64
C VAL A 442 12.44 8.59 -14.22
N GLY A 443 12.51 9.92 -14.26
CA GLY A 443 13.70 10.69 -13.90
C GLY A 443 14.80 10.69 -14.97
N GLN A 444 14.52 10.20 -16.18
CA GLN A 444 15.45 10.16 -17.30
C GLN A 444 15.28 11.34 -18.28
N GLY A 445 14.28 12.20 -18.08
CA GLY A 445 14.00 13.31 -19.01
C GLY A 445 13.40 12.83 -20.34
N LEU A 446 12.61 11.76 -20.32
CA LEU A 446 12.12 11.04 -21.51
C LEU A 446 10.64 11.23 -21.81
N ASP A 447 9.95 12.20 -21.19
CA ASP A 447 8.60 12.58 -21.64
C ASP A 447 8.67 13.41 -22.94
N ALA A 448 9.72 14.22 -23.09
CA ALA A 448 10.03 15.02 -24.26
C ALA A 448 11.51 15.42 -24.26
N GLN A 449 12.04 15.79 -25.43
CA GLN A 449 13.43 16.20 -25.62
C GLN A 449 13.52 17.44 -26.51
N VAL A 450 14.48 18.30 -26.20
CA VAL A 450 14.83 19.49 -26.99
C VAL A 450 16.14 19.22 -27.72
N ASP A 451 16.10 19.28 -29.05
CA ASP A 451 17.30 19.12 -29.89
C ASP A 451 18.36 20.18 -29.52
N PRO A 452 19.60 19.78 -29.17
CA PRO A 452 20.63 20.71 -28.71
C PRO A 452 21.16 21.65 -29.81
N VAL A 453 20.93 21.33 -31.09
CA VAL A 453 21.37 22.09 -32.26
C VAL A 453 20.25 22.97 -32.80
N THR A 454 19.05 22.42 -32.99
CA THR A 454 17.93 23.17 -33.61
C THR A 454 17.05 23.87 -32.59
N GLY A 455 17.05 23.43 -31.33
CA GLY A 455 16.14 23.90 -30.29
C GLY A 455 14.71 23.38 -30.41
N GLU A 456 14.44 22.43 -31.31
CA GLU A 456 13.12 21.86 -31.54
C GLU A 456 12.67 21.01 -30.34
N PHE A 457 11.46 21.26 -29.83
CA PHE A 457 10.88 20.56 -28.69
C PHE A 457 9.88 19.49 -29.16
N ASN A 458 10.21 18.22 -28.90
CA ASN A 458 9.41 17.09 -29.39
C ASN A 458 9.12 16.08 -28.27
N ILE A 459 7.88 15.58 -28.24
CA ILE A 459 7.45 14.54 -27.30
C ILE A 459 8.10 13.19 -27.65
N VAL A 460 8.56 12.47 -26.63
CA VAL A 460 9.20 11.16 -26.81
C VAL A 460 8.16 10.07 -26.68
N LYS A 461 8.21 9.09 -27.58
CA LYS A 461 7.34 7.93 -27.54
C LYS A 461 7.97 6.80 -26.75
N SER A 462 7.21 6.26 -25.80
CA SER A 462 7.63 5.15 -24.96
C SER A 462 6.79 3.91 -25.24
N THR A 463 7.44 2.75 -25.27
CA THR A 463 6.80 1.43 -25.30
C THR A 463 7.34 0.61 -24.15
N ALA A 464 6.47 0.00 -23.37
CA ALA A 464 6.88 -0.83 -22.23
C ALA A 464 5.96 -2.03 -22.11
N TRP A 465 6.51 -3.18 -21.76
CA TRP A 465 5.70 -4.36 -21.50
C TRP A 465 6.39 -5.30 -20.51
N ASN A 466 5.59 -6.18 -19.95
CA ASN A 466 6.03 -7.20 -19.02
C ASN A 466 5.12 -8.42 -19.09
N ALA A 467 5.72 -9.57 -18.81
CA ALA A 467 5.05 -10.84 -18.70
C ALA A 467 5.63 -11.59 -17.51
N SER A 468 4.75 -12.10 -16.66
CA SER A 468 5.13 -12.94 -15.51
C SER A 468 4.26 -14.18 -15.43
N TYR A 469 4.89 -15.27 -14.99
CA TYR A 469 4.21 -16.49 -14.60
C TYR A 469 4.59 -16.82 -13.16
N GLU A 470 3.58 -16.84 -12.30
CA GLU A 470 3.73 -17.29 -10.92
C GLU A 470 3.20 -18.72 -10.81
N HIS A 471 4.07 -19.63 -10.40
CA HIS A 471 3.74 -21.02 -10.20
C HIS A 471 3.79 -21.37 -8.72
N TRP A 472 2.64 -21.68 -8.15
CA TRP A 472 2.52 -22.19 -6.79
C TRP A 472 2.62 -23.73 -6.82
N TYR A 473 3.53 -24.28 -6.02
CA TYR A 473 3.64 -25.73 -5.85
C TYR A 473 2.66 -26.23 -4.78
N ASN A 474 2.52 -25.45 -3.70
CA ASN A 474 1.61 -25.63 -2.58
C ASN A 474 1.52 -24.31 -1.80
N GLU A 475 0.86 -24.27 -0.64
CA GLU A 475 0.72 -23.04 0.16
C GLU A 475 2.03 -22.46 0.73
N HIS A 476 3.12 -23.23 0.73
CA HIS A 476 4.40 -22.84 1.29
C HIS A 476 5.46 -22.47 0.25
N TRP A 477 5.26 -22.84 -1.02
CA TRP A 477 6.28 -22.70 -2.06
C TRP A 477 5.69 -22.18 -3.36
N LEU A 478 6.34 -21.16 -3.92
CA LEU A 478 6.06 -20.68 -5.27
C LEU A 478 7.35 -20.20 -5.95
N SER A 479 7.36 -20.29 -7.27
CA SER A 479 8.38 -19.69 -8.13
C SER A 479 7.75 -18.65 -9.03
N VAL A 480 8.47 -17.58 -9.33
CA VAL A 480 8.04 -16.58 -10.32
C VAL A 480 9.11 -16.43 -11.38
N PHE A 481 8.67 -16.40 -12.63
CA PHE A 481 9.48 -15.96 -13.76
C PHE A 481 8.88 -14.69 -14.33
N THR A 482 9.70 -13.66 -14.52
CA THR A 482 9.28 -12.37 -15.08
C THR A 482 10.26 -11.91 -16.15
N TYR A 483 9.73 -11.43 -17.26
CA TYR A 483 10.46 -10.71 -18.29
C TYR A 483 9.80 -9.36 -18.58
N SER A 484 10.59 -8.32 -18.76
CA SER A 484 10.10 -6.96 -19.00
C SER A 484 11.07 -6.16 -19.85
N VAL A 485 10.50 -5.27 -20.66
CA VAL A 485 11.24 -4.36 -21.53
C VAL A 485 10.62 -2.97 -21.42
N ALA A 486 11.45 -1.94 -21.38
CA ALA A 486 11.06 -0.54 -21.51
C ALA A 486 11.94 0.14 -22.57
N SER A 487 11.34 0.74 -23.58
CA SER A 487 12.06 1.42 -24.66
C SER A 487 11.45 2.77 -25.02
N VAL A 488 12.27 3.63 -25.61
CA VAL A 488 11.91 4.96 -26.07
C VAL A 488 12.39 5.22 -27.49
N GLU A 489 11.62 5.98 -28.24
CA GLU A 489 12.01 6.52 -29.54
C GLU A 489 12.61 7.92 -29.30
N ASN A 490 13.93 7.97 -29.08
CA ASN A 490 14.64 9.24 -28.87
C ASN A 490 14.56 10.14 -30.09
N ASN A 491 14.48 11.45 -29.86
CA ASN A 491 14.51 12.45 -30.90
C ASN A 491 15.91 12.55 -31.53
N VAL A 492 15.96 13.04 -32.77
CA VAL A 492 17.22 13.28 -33.48
C VAL A 492 18.06 14.30 -32.70
N GLY A 493 19.39 14.20 -32.81
CA GLY A 493 20.32 15.13 -32.19
C GLY A 493 20.65 14.84 -30.72
N MET A 494 19.99 13.86 -30.09
CA MET A 494 20.31 13.45 -28.72
C MET A 494 21.71 12.81 -28.61
N PRO A 495 22.41 12.97 -27.47
CA PRO A 495 23.67 12.29 -27.24
C PRO A 495 23.57 10.78 -27.45
N GLY A 496 24.57 10.18 -28.08
CA GLY A 496 24.61 8.73 -28.33
C GLY A 496 24.46 7.87 -27.07
N THR A 497 24.89 8.39 -25.91
CA THR A 497 24.79 7.72 -24.61
C THR A 497 23.39 7.77 -23.96
N THR A 498 22.43 8.43 -24.60
CA THR A 498 21.04 8.52 -24.10
C THR A 498 20.42 7.12 -24.02
N TYR A 499 19.64 6.86 -22.98
CA TYR A 499 18.93 5.58 -22.83
C TYR A 499 18.00 5.34 -24.02
N SER A 500 18.04 4.13 -24.60
CA SER A 500 17.16 3.71 -25.69
C SER A 500 16.22 2.58 -25.26
N GLN A 501 16.79 1.53 -24.64
CA GLN A 501 16.06 0.37 -24.19
C GLN A 501 16.69 -0.23 -22.93
N GLY A 502 15.86 -0.88 -22.13
CA GLY A 502 16.25 -1.62 -20.93
C GLY A 502 15.47 -2.91 -20.85
N GLU A 503 16.14 -3.99 -20.50
CA GLU A 503 15.57 -5.31 -20.31
C GLU A 503 15.74 -5.75 -18.86
N TYR A 504 14.75 -6.47 -18.35
CA TYR A 504 14.71 -7.01 -17.00
C TYR A 504 14.20 -8.46 -17.04
N MET A 505 14.99 -9.38 -16.49
CA MET A 505 14.62 -10.77 -16.26
C MET A 505 14.78 -11.10 -14.78
N ALA A 506 13.76 -11.73 -14.19
CA ALA A 506 13.81 -12.26 -12.83
C ALA A 506 13.32 -13.71 -12.80
N ALA A 507 14.00 -14.54 -12.02
CA ALA A 507 13.54 -15.88 -11.66
C ALA A 507 13.78 -16.09 -10.16
N ASN A 508 12.73 -16.44 -9.42
CA ASN A 508 12.81 -16.60 -7.98
C ASN A 508 12.16 -17.86 -7.45
N LEU A 509 12.50 -18.18 -6.20
CA LEU A 509 11.87 -19.19 -5.38
C LEU A 509 11.56 -18.57 -4.02
N TRP A 510 10.32 -18.75 -3.56
CA TRP A 510 9.84 -18.31 -2.27
C TRP A 510 9.50 -19.49 -1.37
N TRP A 511 9.81 -19.32 -0.09
CA TRP A 511 9.37 -20.18 0.99
C TRP A 511 8.57 -19.39 2.02
N ILE A 512 7.38 -19.89 2.34
CA ILE A 512 6.42 -19.29 3.28
C ILE A 512 6.13 -20.33 4.37
N PRO A 513 7.01 -20.48 5.38
CA PRO A 513 6.84 -21.53 6.40
C PRO A 513 5.57 -21.36 7.24
N ILE A 514 5.22 -20.12 7.53
CA ILE A 514 4.00 -19.75 8.24
C ILE A 514 3.37 -18.54 7.55
N PRO A 515 2.05 -18.33 7.70
CA PRO A 515 1.41 -17.12 7.22
C PRO A 515 2.20 -15.88 7.69
N ARG A 516 2.39 -14.93 6.78
CA ARG A 516 3.09 -13.64 7.01
C ARG A 516 4.61 -13.70 7.10
N MET A 517 5.24 -14.87 7.17
CA MET A 517 6.70 -15.01 7.12
C MET A 517 7.13 -15.51 5.74
N SER A 518 8.05 -14.79 5.10
CA SER A 518 8.49 -15.12 3.74
C SER A 518 10.01 -15.01 3.60
N PHE A 519 10.59 -16.02 2.96
CA PHE A 519 11.98 -16.08 2.56
C PHE A 519 12.02 -16.18 1.04
N GLY A 520 12.89 -15.43 0.38
CA GLY A 520 13.01 -15.44 -1.08
C GLY A 520 14.46 -15.42 -1.53
N ILE A 521 14.74 -16.14 -2.61
CA ILE A 521 15.98 -16.00 -3.40
C ILE A 521 15.60 -15.73 -4.85
N GLU A 522 16.31 -14.81 -5.49
CA GLU A 522 16.03 -14.40 -6.87
C GLU A 522 17.32 -14.18 -7.65
N TYR A 523 17.32 -14.63 -8.89
CA TYR A 523 18.32 -14.30 -9.89
C TYR A 523 17.77 -13.24 -10.84
N LEU A 524 18.59 -12.25 -11.14
CA LEU A 524 18.27 -11.13 -12.02
C LEU A 524 19.29 -11.01 -13.13
N ARG A 525 18.81 -10.74 -14.34
CA ARG A 525 19.62 -10.28 -15.48
C ARG A 525 18.98 -9.02 -16.04
N GLY A 526 19.80 -8.04 -16.37
CA GLY A 526 19.36 -6.81 -17.01
C GLY A 526 20.33 -6.37 -18.09
N GLN A 527 19.79 -5.67 -19.07
CA GLN A 527 20.56 -5.06 -20.16
C GLN A 527 20.09 -3.62 -20.34
N ARG A 528 21.03 -2.73 -20.69
CA ARG A 528 20.74 -1.38 -21.15
C ARG A 528 21.35 -1.19 -22.53
N ASP A 529 20.57 -0.64 -23.44
CA ASP A 529 21.01 -0.18 -24.76
C ASP A 529 20.93 1.34 -24.83
N ASN A 530 21.98 1.96 -25.36
CA ASN A 530 22.06 3.38 -25.63
C ASN A 530 21.61 3.71 -27.06
N PHE A 531 21.34 4.99 -27.31
CA PHE A 531 20.88 5.49 -28.59
C PHE A 531 21.88 5.26 -29.74
N ASP A 532 23.18 5.24 -29.45
CA ASP A 532 24.24 4.88 -30.40
C ASP A 532 24.40 3.36 -30.65
N GLY A 533 23.55 2.54 -30.03
CA GLY A 533 23.56 1.08 -30.16
C GLY A 533 24.56 0.36 -29.27
N GLN A 534 25.34 1.07 -28.44
CA GLN A 534 26.17 0.42 -27.42
C GLN A 534 25.30 -0.18 -26.32
N SER A 535 25.68 -1.35 -25.81
CA SER A 535 24.93 -2.06 -24.78
C SER A 535 25.83 -2.58 -23.66
N ALA A 536 25.19 -2.84 -22.51
CA ALA A 536 25.84 -3.48 -21.36
C ALA A 536 24.83 -4.32 -20.57
N GLU A 537 25.34 -5.39 -19.96
CA GLU A 537 24.55 -6.30 -19.13
C GLU A 537 25.05 -6.34 -17.69
N VAL A 538 24.16 -6.71 -16.77
CA VAL A 538 24.49 -7.01 -15.37
C VAL A 538 23.64 -8.18 -14.87
N ASN A 539 24.21 -8.93 -13.92
CA ASN A 539 23.50 -10.00 -13.22
C ASN A 539 23.58 -9.74 -11.70
N ARG A 540 22.53 -10.14 -10.98
CA ARG A 540 22.43 -10.01 -9.52
C ARG A 540 21.75 -11.25 -8.91
N ILE A 541 22.14 -11.59 -7.68
CA ILE A 541 21.36 -12.49 -6.81
C ILE A 541 20.81 -11.67 -5.65
N ASN A 542 19.51 -11.81 -5.38
CA ASN A 542 18.83 -11.22 -4.24
C ASN A 542 18.40 -12.30 -3.25
N GLY A 543 18.53 -12.02 -1.97
CA GLY A 543 17.90 -12.73 -0.87
C GLY A 543 16.98 -11.79 -0.09
N LEU A 544 15.87 -12.31 0.44
CA LEU A 544 14.91 -11.53 1.22
C LEU A 544 14.35 -12.32 2.40
N PHE A 545 14.17 -11.61 3.50
CA PHE A 545 13.55 -12.06 4.72
C PHE A 545 12.47 -11.04 5.10
N GLN A 546 11.23 -11.47 5.22
CA GLN A 546 10.12 -10.57 5.53
C GLN A 546 9.15 -11.18 6.54
N TYR A 547 8.72 -10.34 7.47
CA TYR A 547 7.57 -10.62 8.33
C TYR A 547 6.54 -9.51 8.18
N ASN A 548 5.29 -9.89 7.92
CA ASN A 548 4.15 -8.98 7.79
C ASN A 548 3.37 -8.97 9.11
N PHE A 549 2.91 -7.80 9.54
CA PHE A 549 2.10 -7.65 10.76
C PHE A 549 0.80 -6.90 10.49
#